data_AF-A0A1Q7P9X5-F1
#
_entry.id   AF-A0A1Q7P9X5-F1
#
_cell.length_a   1.000
_cell.length_b   1.000
_cell.length_c   1.000
_cell.angle_alpha   90.00
_cell.angle_beta   90.00
_cell.angle_gamma   90.00
#
_symmetry.space_group_name_H-M   'P 1'
#
loop_
_entity.id
_entity.type
_entity.pdbx_description
1 polymer ?
#
loop_
_entity_poly.entity_id
_entity_poly.type
_entity_poly.pdbx_seq_one_letter_code
_entity_poly.pdbx_strand_id
1 'polypeptide(L)'
;MVVDWFGLGRLLDVRGQVDAAAGCYELALEDEREPSARRRAATALASHYRRTGQPERLLDLWDREAQAGILPRWQGLERLAMVWEWELCDPQRALTHTERALAALNGDGDPCRARLLHRRERLLRRVKVITRSLRGPEGAEAISASEEIASLRSR
;
A
#
# COMPACT_ATOMS: atom_id res chain seq x y z
N MET A 1 -19.86 22.54 18.54
CA MET A 1 -18.75 21.76 19.13
C MET A 1 -18.10 21.00 18.00
N VAL A 2 -16.78 21.15 17.81
CA VAL A 2 -16.04 20.31 16.87
C VAL A 2 -15.73 19.00 17.59
N VAL A 3 -16.17 17.87 17.04
CA VAL A 3 -15.87 16.55 17.59
C VAL A 3 -14.44 16.19 17.19
N ASP A 4 -13.59 15.87 18.16
CA ASP A 4 -12.26 15.30 17.89
C ASP A 4 -12.42 13.82 17.51
N TRP A 5 -12.73 13.57 16.25
CA TRP A 5 -12.90 12.24 15.69
C TRP A 5 -11.62 11.39 15.80
N PHE A 6 -10.44 12.00 15.68
CA PHE A 6 -9.18 11.28 15.83
C PHE A 6 -8.99 10.78 17.28
N GLY A 7 -9.21 11.66 18.26
CA GLY A 7 -9.14 11.32 19.68
C GLY A 7 -10.13 10.23 20.07
N LEU A 8 -11.38 10.35 19.61
CA LEU A 8 -12.41 9.32 19.84
C LEU A 8 -12.03 7.99 19.18
N GLY A 9 -11.56 8.01 17.94
CA GLY A 9 -11.09 6.81 17.23
C GLY A 9 -10.01 6.06 18.01
N ARG A 10 -9.03 6.78 18.56
CA ARG A 10 -7.98 6.18 19.41
C ARG A 10 -8.53 5.52 20.67
N LEU A 11 -9.49 6.15 21.33
CA LEU A 11 -10.10 5.60 22.55
C LEU A 11 -10.88 4.31 22.24
N LEU A 12 -11.63 4.30 21.14
CA LEU A 12 -12.38 3.13 20.68
C LEU A 12 -11.44 1.99 20.27
N ASP A 13 -10.32 2.32 19.62
CA ASP A 13 -9.32 1.35 19.18
C ASP A 13 -8.65 0.64 20.36
N VAL A 14 -8.31 1.40 21.43
CA VAL A 14 -7.78 0.85 22.69
C VAL A 14 -8.80 -0.06 23.38
N ARG A 15 -10.10 0.20 23.22
CA ARG A 15 -11.20 -0.61 23.77
C ARG A 15 -11.58 -1.80 22.88
N GLY A 16 -10.90 -2.00 21.76
CA GLY A 16 -11.21 -3.08 20.82
C GLY A 16 -12.53 -2.89 20.07
N GLN A 17 -13.10 -1.68 20.04
CA GLN A 17 -14.27 -1.37 19.23
C GLN A 17 -13.83 -1.08 17.80
N VAL A 18 -13.50 -2.16 17.09
CA VAL A 18 -12.79 -2.15 15.81
C VAL A 18 -13.50 -1.27 14.77
N ASP A 19 -14.75 -1.58 14.42
CA ASP A 19 -15.45 -0.87 13.34
C ASP A 19 -15.72 0.61 13.67
N ALA A 20 -16.06 0.89 14.94
CA ALA A 20 -16.30 2.25 15.40
C ALA A 20 -15.02 3.11 15.37
N ALA A 21 -13.87 2.52 15.69
CA ALA A 21 -12.57 3.19 15.60
C ALA A 21 -12.22 3.54 14.15
N ALA A 22 -12.43 2.61 13.21
CA ALA A 22 -12.20 2.85 11.78
C ALA A 22 -13.05 4.03 11.28
N GLY A 23 -14.35 4.01 11.56
CA GLY A 23 -15.27 5.09 11.16
C GLY A 23 -14.84 6.45 11.72
N CYS A 24 -14.36 6.50 12.97
CA CYS A 24 -13.85 7.74 13.54
C CYS A 24 -12.58 8.26 12.83
N TYR A 25 -11.64 7.39 12.46
CA TYR A 25 -10.47 7.83 11.70
C TYR A 25 -10.83 8.26 10.26
N GLU A 26 -11.82 7.63 9.65
CA GLU A 26 -12.35 8.03 8.34
C GLU A 26 -12.98 9.43 8.41
N LEU A 27 -13.86 9.68 9.38
CA LEU A 27 -14.43 11.01 9.64
C LEU A 27 -13.35 12.05 9.94
N ALA A 28 -12.29 11.67 10.67
CA ALA A 28 -11.16 12.55 10.91
C ALA A 28 -10.36 12.91 9.64
N LEU A 29 -10.52 12.18 8.53
CA LEU A 29 -9.83 12.43 7.27
C LEU A 29 -10.66 13.18 6.23
N GLU A 30 -12.00 13.16 6.32
CA GLU A 30 -12.90 13.71 5.29
C GLU A 30 -12.55 15.17 4.92
N ASP A 31 -12.37 16.01 5.94
CA ASP A 31 -12.10 17.44 5.77
C ASP A 31 -10.73 17.90 6.28
N GLU A 32 -9.87 16.99 6.74
CA GLU A 32 -8.57 17.37 7.28
C GLU A 32 -7.63 17.85 6.16
N ARG A 33 -7.29 19.14 6.20
CA ARG A 33 -6.40 19.79 5.23
C ARG A 33 -5.00 20.05 5.77
N GLU A 34 -4.80 19.92 7.08
CA GLU A 34 -3.52 20.13 7.73
C GLU A 34 -2.63 18.88 7.51
N PRO A 35 -1.48 18.99 6.82
CA PRO A 35 -0.70 17.82 6.41
C PRO A 35 -0.22 16.93 7.57
N SER A 36 0.05 17.50 8.75
CA SER A 36 0.54 16.71 9.88
C SER A 36 -0.59 15.92 10.56
N ALA A 37 -1.75 16.53 10.80
CA ALA A 37 -2.94 15.85 11.29
C ALA A 37 -3.45 14.80 10.31
N ARG A 38 -3.51 15.13 9.01
CA ARG A 38 -3.90 14.17 7.97
C ARG A 38 -2.99 12.94 7.95
N ARG A 39 -1.67 13.15 8.00
CA ARG A 39 -0.67 12.07 8.08
C ARG A 39 -0.90 11.20 9.31
N ARG A 40 -1.16 11.81 10.47
CA ARG A 40 -1.42 11.08 11.72
C ARG A 40 -2.67 10.24 11.62
N ALA A 41 -3.79 10.80 11.14
CA ALA A 41 -5.05 10.08 10.97
C ALA A 41 -4.92 8.93 9.95
N ALA A 42 -4.34 9.19 8.77
CA ALA A 42 -4.10 8.14 7.76
C ALA A 42 -3.18 7.03 8.28
N THR A 43 -2.16 7.35 9.06
CA THR A 43 -1.27 6.33 9.67
C THR A 43 -1.99 5.50 10.73
N ALA A 44 -2.86 6.12 11.53
CA ALA A 44 -3.69 5.41 12.50
C ALA A 44 -4.67 4.46 11.82
N LEU A 45 -5.40 4.94 10.80
CA LEU A 45 -6.33 4.13 10.01
C LEU A 45 -5.61 2.98 9.28
N ALA A 46 -4.43 3.24 8.71
CA ALA A 46 -3.64 2.18 8.09
C ALA A 46 -3.15 1.13 9.11
N SER A 47 -2.74 1.57 10.31
CA SER A 47 -2.36 0.63 11.37
C SER A 47 -3.54 -0.22 11.81
N HIS A 48 -4.74 0.36 11.84
CA HIS A 48 -5.98 -0.34 12.09
C HIS A 48 -6.28 -1.40 11.01
N TYR A 49 -6.22 -1.03 9.73
CA TYR A 49 -6.46 -1.96 8.62
C TYR A 49 -5.46 -3.12 8.56
N ARG A 50 -4.18 -2.88 8.91
CA ARG A 50 -3.20 -3.98 9.04
C ARG A 50 -3.57 -4.97 10.14
N ARG A 51 -3.91 -4.49 11.34
CA ARG A 51 -4.26 -5.35 12.48
C ARG A 51 -5.52 -6.17 12.24
N THR A 52 -6.42 -5.67 11.41
CA THR A 52 -7.70 -6.32 11.11
C THR A 52 -7.67 -7.12 9.80
N GLY A 53 -6.52 -7.18 9.13
CA GLY A 53 -6.36 -7.98 7.90
C GLY A 53 -7.18 -7.46 6.72
N GLN A 54 -7.25 -6.13 6.55
CA GLN A 54 -8.01 -5.48 5.47
C GLN A 54 -7.07 -4.81 4.44
N PRO A 55 -6.32 -5.59 3.62
CA PRO A 55 -5.34 -5.05 2.68
C PRO A 55 -5.98 -4.24 1.54
N GLU A 56 -7.20 -4.54 1.13
CA GLU A 56 -7.94 -3.78 0.10
C GLU A 56 -8.21 -2.36 0.60
N ARG A 57 -8.66 -2.22 1.84
CA ARG A 57 -8.88 -0.90 2.45
C ARG A 57 -7.58 -0.12 2.66
N LEU A 58 -6.45 -0.79 2.87
CA LEU A 58 -5.13 -0.15 2.87
C LEU A 58 -4.79 0.44 1.50
N LEU A 59 -5.03 -0.33 0.43
CA LEU A 59 -4.79 0.14 -0.93
C LEU A 59 -5.67 1.36 -1.22
N ASP A 60 -6.96 1.28 -0.93
CA ASP A 60 -7.90 2.39 -1.16
C ASP A 60 -7.55 3.65 -0.36
N LEU A 61 -7.11 3.49 0.88
CA LEU A 61 -6.65 4.60 1.71
C LEU A 61 -5.44 5.30 1.07
N TRP A 62 -4.39 4.54 0.75
CA TRP A 62 -3.16 5.14 0.26
C TRP A 62 -3.25 5.64 -1.18
N ASP A 63 -4.11 5.05 -2.02
CA ASP A 63 -4.43 5.60 -3.33
C ASP A 63 -5.16 6.94 -3.19
N ARG A 64 -6.21 7.02 -2.36
CA ARG A 64 -6.89 8.30 -2.06
C ARG A 64 -5.92 9.36 -1.56
N GLU A 65 -5.05 9.04 -0.60
CA GLU A 65 -4.04 9.98 -0.09
C GLU A 65 -3.02 10.40 -1.16
N ALA A 66 -2.65 9.51 -2.09
CA ALA A 66 -1.76 9.86 -3.20
C ALA A 66 -2.41 10.81 -4.20
N GLN A 67 -3.74 10.80 -4.32
CA GLN A 67 -4.50 11.65 -5.26
C GLN A 67 -5.04 12.94 -4.62
N ALA A 68 -5.26 12.96 -3.30
CA ALA A 68 -5.87 14.08 -2.59
C ALA A 68 -5.05 15.38 -2.65
N GLY A 69 -3.74 15.29 -2.90
CA GLY A 69 -2.85 16.45 -3.05
C GLY A 69 -2.51 17.19 -1.74
N ILE A 70 -3.01 16.71 -0.59
CA ILE A 70 -2.73 17.30 0.73
C ILE A 70 -1.39 16.80 1.27
N LEU A 71 -1.14 15.49 1.14
CA LEU A 71 0.17 14.90 1.39
C LEU A 71 0.99 14.89 0.09
N PRO A 72 2.32 15.01 0.17
CA PRO A 72 3.19 14.78 -0.99
C PRO A 72 2.88 13.42 -1.63
N ARG A 73 2.55 13.44 -2.93
CA ARG A 73 2.10 12.25 -3.68
C ARG A 73 3.01 11.04 -3.54
N TRP A 74 4.33 11.26 -3.48
CA TRP A 74 5.31 10.18 -3.29
C TRP A 74 5.08 9.39 -2.01
N GLN A 75 4.50 9.99 -0.95
CA GLN A 75 4.23 9.32 0.32
C GLN A 75 3.12 8.28 0.20
N GLY A 76 2.00 8.63 -0.43
CA GLY A 76 0.93 7.68 -0.69
C GLY A 76 1.41 6.53 -1.58
N LEU A 77 2.14 6.85 -2.65
CA LEU A 77 2.73 5.86 -3.56
C LEU A 77 3.74 4.94 -2.86
N GLU A 78 4.56 5.48 -1.97
CA GLU A 78 5.45 4.67 -1.15
C GLU A 78 4.67 3.73 -0.23
N ARG A 79 3.62 4.20 0.42
CA ARG A 79 2.80 3.36 1.29
C ARG A 79 2.10 2.25 0.50
N LEU A 80 1.61 2.53 -0.70
CA LEU A 80 1.12 1.50 -1.63
C LEU A 80 2.20 0.48 -1.98
N ALA A 81 3.44 0.93 -2.26
CA ALA A 81 4.55 0.02 -2.54
C ALA A 81 4.83 -0.92 -1.36
N MET A 82 4.76 -0.41 -0.13
CA MET A 82 4.91 -1.23 1.07
C MET A 82 3.79 -2.26 1.21
N VAL A 83 2.53 -1.87 0.97
CA VAL A 83 1.37 -2.79 1.02
C VAL A 83 1.52 -3.94 0.02
N TRP A 84 1.88 -3.63 -1.22
CA TRP A 84 2.13 -4.65 -2.23
C TRP A 84 3.31 -5.57 -1.86
N GLU A 85 4.33 -5.02 -1.21
CA GLU A 85 5.54 -5.78 -0.89
C GLU A 85 5.36 -6.73 0.30
N TRP A 86 4.73 -6.28 1.39
CA TRP A 86 4.73 -7.01 2.67
C TRP A 86 3.42 -7.73 2.93
N GLU A 87 2.29 -7.09 2.65
CA GLU A 87 0.96 -7.65 2.91
C GLU A 87 0.50 -8.55 1.76
N LEU A 88 0.81 -8.16 0.51
CA LEU A 88 0.34 -8.88 -0.69
C LEU A 88 1.43 -9.68 -1.40
N CYS A 89 2.68 -9.58 -0.95
CA CYS A 89 3.83 -10.31 -1.49
C CYS A 89 4.00 -10.23 -3.02
N ASP A 90 3.57 -9.12 -3.65
CA ASP A 90 3.69 -8.86 -5.09
C ASP A 90 4.83 -7.84 -5.33
N PRO A 91 6.07 -8.33 -5.60
CA PRO A 91 7.20 -7.45 -5.82
C PRO A 91 7.10 -6.65 -7.12
N GLN A 92 6.29 -7.07 -8.09
CA GLN A 92 6.13 -6.37 -9.35
C GLN A 92 5.26 -5.13 -9.17
N ARG A 93 4.10 -5.26 -8.52
CA ARG A 93 3.27 -4.10 -8.17
C ARG A 93 3.97 -3.18 -7.19
N ALA A 94 4.70 -3.73 -6.21
CA ALA A 94 5.52 -2.93 -5.30
C ALA A 94 6.59 -2.11 -6.04
N LEU A 95 7.23 -2.70 -7.06
CA LEU A 95 8.23 -2.02 -7.88
C LEU A 95 7.60 -0.86 -8.65
N THR A 96 6.48 -1.09 -9.33
CA THR A 96 5.75 -0.05 -10.07
C THR A 96 5.42 1.15 -9.19
N HIS A 97 4.93 0.92 -7.97
CA HIS A 97 4.58 2.01 -7.06
C HIS A 97 5.81 2.72 -6.51
N THR A 98 6.92 2.00 -6.29
CA THR A 98 8.20 2.60 -5.90
C THR A 98 8.75 3.51 -7.00
N GLU A 99 8.65 3.10 -8.27
CA GLU A 99 9.08 3.92 -9.41
C GLU A 99 8.19 5.16 -9.60
N ARG A 100 6.87 5.01 -9.43
CA ARG A 100 5.95 6.16 -9.40
C ARG A 100 6.26 7.12 -8.25
N ALA A 101 6.63 6.61 -7.07
CA ALA A 101 7.02 7.44 -5.93
C ALA A 101 8.29 8.24 -6.23
N LEU A 102 9.30 7.60 -6.85
CA LEU A 102 10.53 8.28 -7.29
C LEU A 102 10.23 9.40 -8.30
N ALA A 103 9.34 9.15 -9.27
CA ALA A 103 8.95 10.14 -10.26
C ALA A 103 8.15 11.33 -9.67
N ALA A 104 7.56 11.16 -8.49
CA ALA A 104 6.79 12.19 -7.80
C ALA A 104 7.61 13.01 -6.78
N LEU A 105 8.93 12.81 -6.70
CA LEU A 105 9.83 13.60 -5.84
C LEU A 105 10.11 14.97 -6.47
N ASN A 106 10.28 16.00 -5.63
CA ASN A 106 10.60 17.37 -6.06
C ASN A 106 12.10 17.56 -6.35
N GLY A 107 12.69 16.67 -7.15
CA GLY A 107 14.08 16.73 -7.58
C GLY A 107 15.05 15.79 -6.82
N ASP A 108 16.33 15.95 -7.12
CA ASP A 108 17.38 14.99 -6.72
C ASP A 108 17.81 15.08 -5.25
N GLY A 109 17.52 16.22 -4.59
CA GLY A 109 17.88 16.47 -3.19
C GLY A 109 16.88 15.95 -2.15
N ASP A 110 15.81 15.25 -2.55
CA ASP A 110 14.80 14.76 -1.60
C ASP A 110 15.40 13.69 -0.66
N PRO A 111 15.32 13.87 0.67
CA PRO A 111 15.86 12.91 1.64
C PRO A 111 15.33 11.48 1.48
N CYS A 112 14.14 11.32 0.90
CA CYS A 112 13.53 10.00 0.68
C CYS A 112 14.04 9.28 -0.55
N ARG A 113 14.74 9.97 -1.46
CA ARG A 113 15.21 9.42 -2.74
C ARG A 113 16.09 8.20 -2.56
N ALA A 114 17.11 8.29 -1.69
CA ALA A 114 18.05 7.20 -1.45
C ALA A 114 17.35 5.92 -0.98
N ARG A 115 16.38 6.06 -0.07
CA ARG A 115 15.58 4.95 0.46
C ARG A 115 14.69 4.33 -0.62
N LEU A 116 14.07 5.13 -1.47
CA LEU A 116 13.24 4.66 -2.58
C LEU A 116 14.07 3.97 -3.67
N LEU A 117 15.26 4.49 -4.00
CA LEU A 117 16.19 3.84 -4.92
C LEU A 117 16.64 2.48 -4.39
N HIS A 118 16.99 2.40 -3.10
CA HIS A 118 17.36 1.13 -2.47
C HIS A 118 16.22 0.11 -2.53
N ARG A 119 14.97 0.51 -2.24
CA ARG A 119 13.80 -0.35 -2.38
C ARG A 119 13.64 -0.83 -3.84
N ARG A 120 13.77 0.08 -4.81
CA ARG A 120 13.66 -0.23 -6.25
C ARG A 120 14.68 -1.28 -6.67
N GLU A 121 15.94 -1.12 -6.31
CA GLU A 121 17.01 -2.07 -6.64
C GLU A 121 16.73 -3.47 -6.07
N ARG A 122 16.32 -3.53 -4.80
CA ARG A 122 15.98 -4.80 -4.14
C ARG A 122 14.77 -5.48 -4.82
N LEU A 123 13.74 -4.72 -5.18
CA LEU A 123 12.56 -5.24 -5.87
C LEU A 123 12.89 -5.70 -7.29
N LEU A 124 13.70 -4.95 -8.04
CA LEU A 124 14.19 -5.37 -9.37
C LEU A 124 14.90 -6.71 -9.32
N ARG A 125 15.76 -6.93 -8.31
CA ARG A 125 16.43 -8.22 -8.09
C ARG A 125 15.41 -9.34 -7.84
N ARG A 126 14.41 -9.12 -6.97
CA ARG A 126 13.35 -10.11 -6.70
C ARG A 126 12.54 -10.45 -7.95
N VAL A 127 12.07 -9.44 -8.68
CA VAL A 127 11.29 -9.63 -9.91
C VAL A 127 12.10 -10.43 -10.93
N LYS A 128 13.38 -10.09 -11.16
CA LYS A 128 14.25 -10.83 -12.09
C LYS A 128 14.38 -12.31 -11.71
N VAL A 129 14.53 -12.62 -10.42
CA VAL A 129 14.61 -14.00 -9.93
C VAL A 129 13.30 -14.75 -10.19
N ILE A 130 12.16 -14.14 -9.87
CA ILE A 130 10.83 -14.74 -10.10
C ILE A 130 10.61 -14.98 -11.60
N THR A 131 10.87 -13.99 -12.46
CA THR A 131 10.72 -14.14 -13.91
C THR A 131 11.64 -15.22 -14.47
N ARG A 132 12.86 -15.39 -13.94
CA ARG A 132 13.78 -16.44 -14.38
C ARG A 132 13.29 -17.83 -13.96
N SER A 133 12.76 -17.97 -12.75
CA SER A 133 12.17 -19.23 -12.26
C SER A 133 10.98 -19.66 -13.12
N LEU A 134 10.08 -18.72 -13.46
CA LEU A 134 8.93 -18.98 -14.33
C LEU A 134 9.31 -19.34 -15.78
N ARG A 135 10.51 -18.98 -16.25
CA ARG A 135 11.01 -19.36 -17.59
C ARG A 135 11.89 -20.61 -17.60
N GLY A 136 12.18 -21.21 -16.44
CA GLY A 136 12.90 -22.47 -16.35
C GLY A 136 12.01 -23.68 -16.72
N PRO A 137 12.57 -24.90 -16.82
CA PRO A 137 11.81 -26.12 -17.15
C PRO A 137 10.63 -26.35 -16.19
N GLU A 138 10.77 -26.03 -14.90
CA GLU A 138 9.70 -26.12 -13.89
C GLU A 138 8.56 -25.10 -14.12
N GLY A 139 8.88 -23.92 -14.67
CA GLY A 139 7.89 -22.90 -15.04
C GLY A 139 7.11 -23.26 -16.30
N ALA A 140 7.74 -23.95 -17.25
CA ALA A 140 7.07 -24.50 -18.42
C ALA A 140 6.05 -25.59 -18.04
N GLU A 141 6.37 -26.44 -17.06
CA GLU A 141 5.45 -27.45 -16.52
C GLU A 141 4.26 -26.80 -15.77
N ALA A 142 4.48 -25.76 -14.97
CA ALA A 142 3.42 -25.06 -14.24
C ALA A 142 2.43 -24.30 -15.17
N ILE A 143 2.95 -23.71 -16.25
CA ILE A 143 2.12 -23.05 -17.28
C ILE A 143 1.31 -24.10 -18.05
N SER A 144 1.94 -25.21 -18.46
CA SER A 144 1.27 -26.29 -19.17
C SER A 144 0.16 -26.94 -18.33
N ALA A 145 0.38 -27.16 -17.03
CA ALA A 145 -0.64 -27.70 -16.12
C ALA A 145 -1.81 -26.73 -15.90
N SER A 146 -1.55 -25.42 -15.88
CA SER A 146 -2.59 -24.39 -15.73
C SER A 146 -3.47 -24.27 -16.98
N GLU A 147 -2.88 -24.42 -18.17
CA GLU A 147 -3.61 -24.44 -19.45
C GLU A 147 -4.47 -25.71 -19.62
N GLU A 148 -3.98 -26.87 -19.17
CA GLU A 148 -4.75 -28.12 -19.16
C GLU A 148 -5.99 -28.03 -18.25
N ILE A 149 -5.84 -27.45 -17.05
CA ILE A 149 -6.95 -27.26 -16.11
C ILE A 149 -7.98 -26.25 -16.65
N ALA A 150 -7.54 -25.19 -17.33
CA ALA A 150 -8.44 -24.21 -17.96
C ALA A 150 -9.23 -24.80 -19.15
N SER A 151 -8.58 -25.68 -19.94
CA SER A 151 -9.21 -26.41 -21.04
C SER A 151 -10.28 -27.39 -20.56
N LEU A 152 -10.03 -28.10 -19.45
CA LEU A 152 -10.97 -29.05 -18.86
C LEU A 152 -12.21 -28.37 -18.24
N ARG A 153 -12.12 -27.12 -17.83
CA ARG A 153 -13.25 -26.33 -17.28
C ARG A 153 -14.12 -25.67 -18.36
N SER A 154 -13.68 -25.71 -19.61
CA SER A 154 -14.38 -25.12 -20.76
C SER A 154 -15.11 -26.18 -21.62
N ARG A 155 -15.14 -27.43 -21.15
CA ARG A 155 -15.91 -28.56 -21.72
C ARG A 155 -17.05 -28.92 -20.79
#